data_AF-A0A699VM82-F1
#
_entry.id   AF-A0A699VM82-F1
#
_cell.length_a   1.000
_cell.length_b   1.000
_cell.length_c   1.000
_cell.angle_alpha   90.00
_cell.angle_beta   90.00
_cell.angle_gamma   90.00
#
_symmetry.space_group_name_H-M   'P 1'
#
loop_
_entity.id
_entity.type
_entity.pdbx_description
1 polymer ?
#
loop_
_entity_poly.entity_id
_entity_poly.type
_entity_poly.pdbx_seq_one_letter_code
_entity_poly.pdbx_strand_id
1 'polypeptide(L)'
;MAKATSSQAWLWHRRLSHLNFDTINLLSKNDIVNLHAYFAAEGILHQMSVARTPEQNGVVKRWNHILVEAARTMLSAAKVPLFFWAEAIATA
;
A
#
# COMPACT_ATOMS: atom_id res chain seq x y z
N MET A 1 22.40 9.35 -5.13
CA MET A 1 20.95 9.08 -5.16
C MET A 1 20.66 8.19 -6.38
N ALA A 2 20.43 6.89 -6.18
CA ALA A 2 20.24 5.95 -7.27
C ALA A 2 18.78 6.00 -7.75
N LYS A 3 18.59 6.33 -9.04
CA LYS A 3 17.30 6.32 -9.71
C LYS A 3 16.84 4.85 -9.80
N ALA A 4 15.71 4.52 -9.17
CA ALA A 4 15.17 3.17 -9.21
C ALA A 4 14.91 2.76 -10.66
N THR A 5 15.59 1.70 -11.12
CA THR A 5 15.36 1.08 -12.42
C THR A 5 14.05 0.29 -12.38
N SER A 6 13.33 0.26 -13.50
CA SER A 6 12.06 -0.47 -13.68
C SER A 6 12.09 -1.92 -13.12
N SER A 7 13.25 -2.59 -13.13
CA SER A 7 13.42 -3.94 -12.61
C SER A 7 13.35 -4.07 -11.08
N GLN A 8 13.76 -3.05 -10.32
CA GLN A 8 13.63 -3.02 -8.86
C GLN A 8 12.16 -2.88 -8.47
N ALA A 9 11.45 -1.93 -9.08
CA ALA A 9 10.01 -1.73 -8.87
C ALA A 9 9.20 -3.01 -9.14
N TRP A 10 9.55 -3.74 -10.22
CA TRP A 10 8.97 -5.06 -10.54
C TRP A 10 9.29 -6.16 -9.51
N LEU A 11 10.48 -6.13 -8.90
CA LEU A 11 10.87 -7.07 -7.84
C LEU A 11 10.09 -6.81 -6.55
N TRP A 12 9.85 -5.54 -6.21
CA TRP A 12 8.98 -5.13 -5.11
C TRP A 12 7.53 -5.53 -5.36
N HIS A 13 7.03 -5.33 -6.58
CA HIS A 13 5.67 -5.75 -6.98
C HIS A 13 5.47 -7.27 -6.95
N ARG A 14 6.52 -8.07 -7.24
CA ARG A 14 6.46 -9.54 -7.20
C ARG A 14 6.65 -10.13 -5.79
N ARG A 15 7.48 -9.49 -4.95
CA ARG A 15 7.74 -9.93 -3.57
C ARG A 15 6.60 -9.55 -2.61
N LEU A 16 6.00 -8.39 -2.83
CA LEU A 16 5.13 -7.74 -1.84
C LEU A 16 3.72 -7.49 -2.38
N SER A 17 3.30 -8.21 -3.42
CA SER A 17 2.23 -7.83 -4.37
C SER A 17 0.96 -7.24 -3.78
N HIS A 18 0.65 -7.52 -2.52
CA HIS A 18 -0.25 -6.71 -1.70
C HIS A 18 0.00 -7.06 -0.22
N LEU A 19 1.06 -6.54 0.39
CA LEU A 19 1.26 -6.74 1.83
C LEU A 19 0.05 -6.19 2.60
N ASN A 20 -0.63 -7.07 3.32
CA ASN A 20 -1.64 -6.65 4.29
C ASN A 20 -0.96 -5.76 5.34
N PHE A 21 -1.71 -4.81 5.90
CA PHE A 21 -1.27 -3.94 6.99
C PHE A 21 -0.71 -4.74 8.17
N ASP A 22 -1.26 -5.92 8.45
CA ASP A 22 -0.74 -6.81 9.49
C ASP A 22 0.68 -7.32 9.20
N THR A 23 0.99 -7.60 7.93
CA THR A 23 2.33 -8.02 7.51
C THR A 23 3.29 -6.84 7.53
N ILE A 24 2.87 -5.65 7.12
CA ILE A 24 3.67 -4.42 7.22
C ILE A 24 4.02 -4.13 8.69
N ASN A 25 3.04 -4.25 9.59
CA ASN A 25 3.26 -4.10 11.03
C ASN A 25 4.22 -5.15 11.59
N LEU A 26 4.14 -6.40 11.11
CA LEU A 26 5.05 -7.46 11.53
C LEU A 26 6.50 -7.20 11.06
N LEU A 27 6.67 -6.71 9.84
CA LEU A 27 7.99 -6.33 9.30
C LEU A 27 8.58 -5.13 10.07
N SER A 28 7.73 -4.16 10.44
CA SER A 28 8.14 -3.03 11.27
C SER A 28 8.50 -3.45 12.69
N LYS A 29 7.77 -4.40 13.30
CA LYS A 29 8.07 -4.92 14.65
C LYS A 29 9.35 -5.73 14.71
N ASN A 30 9.74 -6.35 13.60
CA ASN A 30 10.96 -7.14 13.48
C ASN A 30 12.17 -6.31 13.00
N ASP A 31 12.05 -4.97 12.96
CA ASP A 31 13.06 -4.02 12.47
C ASP A 31 13.58 -4.30 11.04
N ILE A 32 12.84 -5.10 10.26
CA ILE A 32 13.18 -5.39 8.85
C ILE A 32 12.96 -4.13 7.99
N VAL A 33 12.02 -3.28 8.41
CA VAL A 33 11.75 -1.96 7.83
C VAL A 33 11.67 -0.94 8.96
N ASN A 34 12.66 -0.05 9.08
CA ASN A 34 12.69 0.98 10.12
C ASN A 34 11.79 2.17 9.76
N LEU A 35 10.48 1.96 9.85
CA LEU A 35 9.47 3.00 9.61
C LEU A 35 9.56 4.15 10.62
N HIS A 36 9.92 3.86 11.85
CA HIS A 36 10.01 4.87 12.91
C HIS A 36 11.09 5.92 12.61
N ALA A 37 12.28 5.50 12.18
CA ALA A 37 13.35 6.42 11.78
C ALA A 37 12.96 7.28 10.56
N TYR A 38 12.27 6.69 9.59
CA TYR A 38 11.76 7.42 8.43
C TYR A 38 10.75 8.50 8.84
N PHE A 39 9.73 8.14 9.63
CA PHE A 39 8.73 9.11 10.09
C PHE A 39 9.36 10.23 10.92
N ALA A 40 10.32 9.91 11.79
CA ALA A 40 11.06 10.91 12.55
C ALA A 40 11.87 11.86 11.64
N ALA A 41 12.52 11.34 10.60
CA ALA A 41 13.28 12.15 9.64
C ALA A 41 12.38 13.09 8.81
N GLU A 42 11.19 12.62 8.45
CA GLU A 42 10.19 13.40 7.69
C GLU A 42 9.31 14.28 8.60
N GLY A 43 9.50 14.25 9.92
CA GLY A 43 8.68 14.99 10.88
C GLY A 43 7.22 14.51 10.95
N ILE A 44 6.94 13.28 10.53
CA ILE A 44 5.61 12.68 10.51
C ILE A 44 5.30 12.08 11.88
N LEU A 45 4.23 12.55 12.52
CA LEU A 45 3.73 11.93 13.75
C LEU A 45 2.97 10.64 13.41
N HIS A 46 3.59 9.49 13.66
CA HIS A 46 2.94 8.20 13.46
C HIS A 46 2.06 7.82 14.66
N GLN A 47 0.75 7.71 14.43
CA GLN A 47 -0.22 7.23 15.42
C GLN A 47 -0.77 5.87 14.99
N MET A 48 -0.71 4.88 15.88
CA MET A 48 -1.29 3.56 15.64
C MET A 48 -2.73 3.51 16.16
N SER A 49 -3.61 2.86 15.39
CA SER A 49 -4.94 2.50 15.87
C SER A 49 -4.87 1.33 16.85
N VAL A 50 -5.84 1.26 17.75
CA VAL A 50 -5.94 0.13 18.69
C VAL A 50 -6.33 -1.12 17.91
N ALA A 51 -5.59 -2.21 18.13
CA ALA A 51 -5.84 -3.48 17.47
C ALA A 51 -7.31 -3.92 17.65
N ARG A 52 -7.94 -4.37 16.55
CA ARG A 52 -9.33 -4.85 16.52
C ARG A 52 -10.40 -3.81 16.89
N THR A 53 -10.15 -2.52 16.63
CA THR A 53 -11.18 -1.47 16.70
C THR A 53 -11.66 -1.08 15.29
N PRO A 54 -12.79 -1.64 14.80
CA PRO A 54 -13.29 -1.33 13.47
C PRO A 54 -13.72 0.13 13.34
N GLU A 55 -14.14 0.78 14.43
CA GLU A 55 -14.59 2.18 14.39
C GLU A 55 -13.43 3.13 14.05
N GLN A 56 -12.23 2.88 14.59
CA GLN A 56 -11.06 3.74 14.35
C GLN A 56 -10.52 3.62 12.92
N ASN A 57 -10.68 2.47 12.27
CA ASN A 57 -10.14 2.20 10.93
C ASN A 57 -11.23 2.10 9.84
N GLY A 58 -12.48 2.38 10.20
CA GLY A 58 -13.63 2.14 9.33
C GLY A 58 -13.62 3.01 8.08
N VAL A 59 -13.19 4.27 8.22
CA VAL A 59 -13.07 5.23 7.11
C VAL A 59 -12.03 4.75 6.10
N VAL A 60 -10.81 4.46 6.56
CA VAL A 60 -9.72 3.97 5.70
C VAL A 60 -10.08 2.65 5.02
N LYS A 61 -10.70 1.70 5.73
CA LYS A 61 -11.17 0.45 5.14
C LYS A 61 -12.20 0.67 4.02
N ARG A 62 -13.14 1.60 4.21
CA ARG A 62 -14.15 1.94 3.20
C ARG A 62 -13.51 2.58 1.97
N TRP A 63 -12.60 3.54 2.17
CA TRP A 63 -11.87 4.18 1.07
C TRP A 63 -11.01 3.19 0.30
N ASN A 64 -10.28 2.32 0.98
CA ASN A 64 -9.49 1.27 0.34
C ASN A 64 -10.37 0.34 -0.50
N HIS A 65 -11.55 -0.03 0.00
CA HIS A 65 -12.48 -0.85 -0.77
C HIS A 65 -12.98 -0.10 -2.02
N ILE A 66 -13.37 1.16 -1.88
CA ILE A 66 -13.83 1.99 -3.01
C ILE A 66 -12.74 2.11 -4.10
N LEU A 67 -11.52 2.42 -3.70
CA LEU A 67 -10.39 2.61 -4.61
C LEU A 67 -10.03 1.32 -5.37
N VAL A 68 -9.99 0.18 -4.66
CA VAL A 68 -9.74 -1.13 -5.25
C VAL A 68 -10.84 -1.50 -6.25
N GLU A 69 -12.11 -1.30 -5.91
CA GLU A 69 -13.21 -1.62 -6.81
C GLU A 69 -13.27 -0.67 -8.01
N ALA A 70 -12.98 0.62 -7.83
CA ALA A 70 -12.87 1.57 -8.92
C ALA A 70 -11.78 1.14 -9.93
N ALA A 71 -10.58 0.80 -9.45
CA ALA A 71 -9.50 0.31 -10.31
C ALA A 71 -9.87 -0.99 -11.04
N ARG A 72 -10.50 -1.96 -10.36
CA ARG A 72 -11.01 -3.19 -11.00
C ARG A 72 -12.01 -2.89 -12.11
N THR A 73 -12.95 -1.99 -11.83
CA THR A 73 -13.99 -1.59 -12.78
C THR A 73 -13.37 -0.92 -14.01
N MET A 74 -12.36 -0.07 -13.83
CA MET A 74 -11.64 0.56 -14.94
C MET A 74 -10.90 -0.45 -15.81
N LEU A 75 -10.14 -1.38 -15.20
CA LEU A 75 -9.42 -2.41 -15.94
C LEU A 75 -10.37 -3.30 -16.75
N SER A 76 -11.50 -3.67 -16.15
CA SER A 76 -12.57 -4.45 -16.80
C SER A 76 -13.20 -3.67 -17.97
N ALA A 77 -13.56 -2.41 -17.76
CA ALA A 77 -14.18 -1.56 -18.78
C ALA A 77 -13.24 -1.29 -19.96
N ALA A 78 -11.97 -1.02 -19.71
CA ALA A 78 -10.95 -0.78 -20.73
C ALA A 78 -10.41 -2.08 -21.36
N LYS A 79 -10.77 -3.25 -20.84
CA LYS A 79 -10.30 -4.57 -21.29
C LYS A 79 -8.77 -4.69 -21.29
N VAL A 80 -8.13 -4.09 -20.29
CA VAL A 80 -6.67 -4.12 -20.15
C VAL A 80 -6.25 -5.15 -19.10
N PRO A 81 -5.10 -5.82 -19.26
CA PRO A 81 -4.65 -6.82 -18.30
C PRO A 81 -4.39 -6.26 -16.90
N LEU A 82 -4.48 -7.15 -15.89
CA LEU A 82 -4.27 -6.80 -14.46
C LEU A 82 -2.88 -6.24 -14.15
N PHE A 83 -1.88 -6.43 -15.00
CA PHE A 83 -0.56 -5.85 -14.76
C PHE A 83 -0.57 -4.31 -14.78
N PHE A 84 -1.61 -3.68 -15.35
CA PHE A 84 -1.85 -2.24 -15.28
C PHE A 84 -2.52 -1.77 -13.97
N TRP A 85 -2.49 -2.59 -12.92
CA TRP A 85 -3.12 -2.29 -11.63
C TRP A 85 -2.62 -0.99 -11.02
N ALA A 86 -1.32 -0.72 -11.09
CA ALA A 86 -0.73 0.50 -10.52
C ALA A 86 -1.26 1.76 -11.24
N GLU A 87 -1.37 1.71 -12.56
CA GLU A 87 -1.91 2.78 -13.40
C GLU A 87 -3.41 2.99 -13.17
N ALA A 88 -4.17 1.90 -13.03
CA ALA A 88 -5.59 1.97 -12.71
C ALA A 88 -5.85 2.56 -11.31
N ILE A 89 -5.05 2.18 -10.32
CA ILE A 89 -5.14 2.72 -8.96
C ILE A 89 -4.75 4.21 -8.92
N ALA A 90 -3.77 4.64 -9.73
CA ALA A 90 -3.38 6.04 -9.82
C ALA A 90 -4.44 6.93 -10.48
N THR A 91 -5.37 6.34 -11.24
CA THR A 91 -6.43 7.04 -11.99
C THR A 91 -7.77 7.02 -11.25
N ALA A 92 -7.99 6.02 -10.38
CA ALA A 92 -9.22 5.80 -9.61
C ALA A 92 -9.52 6.90 -8.59
#